data_AF-A0A7C5G649-F1
#
_entry.id   AF-A0A7C5G649-F1
#
_cell.length_a   1.000
_cell.length_b   1.000
_cell.length_c   1.000
_cell.angle_alpha   90.00
_cell.angle_beta   90.00
_cell.angle_gamma   90.00
#
_symmetry.space_group_name_H-M   'P 1'
#
loop_
_entity.id
_entity.type
_entity.pdbx_description
1 polymer ?
#
loop_
_entity_poly.entity_id
_entity_poly.type
_entity_poly.pdbx_seq_one_letter_code
_entity_poly.pdbx_strand_id
1 'polypeptide(L)'
;KKAMEAPMGEVIALSQAMGIGLNQGDLETWENTLATLHPDNLTSMCQDVLARRKTEVEMFSGAVIALGRLHGVPTPVNEQYYNLIKTIESTY
;
A
#
# COMPACT_ATOMS: atom_id res chain seq x y z
N LYS A 1 -10.23 3.01 -9.40
CA LYS A 1 -9.95 1.55 -9.41
C LYS A 1 -8.47 1.24 -9.63
N LYS A 2 -7.90 1.61 -10.80
CA LYS A 2 -6.48 1.34 -11.17
C LYS A 2 -5.39 1.72 -10.16
N ALA A 3 -5.60 2.75 -9.33
CA ALA A 3 -4.57 3.23 -8.40
C ALA A 3 -4.17 2.21 -7.32
N MET A 4 -5.07 1.29 -6.95
CA MET A 4 -4.81 0.27 -5.91
C MET A 4 -4.44 -1.10 -6.47
N GLU A 5 -4.81 -1.40 -7.72
CA GLU A 5 -4.54 -2.69 -8.35
C GLU A 5 -3.03 -2.97 -8.47
N ALA A 6 -2.26 -1.99 -8.97
CA ALA A 6 -0.82 -2.15 -9.18
C ALA A 6 0.00 -2.38 -7.89
N PRO A 7 -0.09 -1.55 -6.84
CA PRO A 7 0.67 -1.78 -5.61
C PRO A 7 0.23 -3.06 -4.87
N MET A 8 -1.03 -3.48 -5.01
CA MET A 8 -1.51 -4.75 -4.46
C MET A 8 -0.99 -5.95 -5.23
N GLY A 9 -0.87 -5.84 -6.56
CA GLY A 9 -0.21 -6.85 -7.39
C GLY A 9 1.24 -7.10 -6.95
N GLU A 10 1.97 -6.04 -6.57
CA GLU A 10 3.33 -6.18 -6.02
C GLU A 10 3.34 -6.94 -4.69
N VAL A 11 2.38 -6.67 -3.80
CA VAL A 11 2.23 -7.40 -2.52
C VAL A 11 1.89 -8.87 -2.76
N ILE A 12 1.03 -9.16 -3.74
CA ILE A 12 0.69 -10.54 -4.13
C ILE A 12 1.94 -11.26 -4.61
N ALA A 13 2.68 -10.68 -5.55
CA ALA A 13 3.93 -11.26 -6.08
C ALA A 13 4.95 -11.50 -4.95
N LEU A 14 5.10 -10.55 -4.03
CA LEU A 14 5.96 -10.68 -2.87
C LEU A 14 5.51 -11.83 -1.96
N SER A 15 4.21 -11.93 -1.66
CA SER A 15 3.68 -13.00 -0.81
C SER A 15 3.94 -14.40 -1.38
N GLN A 16 3.95 -14.53 -2.71
CA GLN A 16 4.25 -15.79 -3.40
C GLN A 16 5.74 -16.13 -3.29
N ALA A 17 6.63 -15.15 -3.48
CA ALA A 17 8.06 -15.32 -3.27
C ALA A 17 8.41 -15.70 -1.81
N MET A 18 7.59 -15.27 -0.85
CA MET A 18 7.72 -15.61 0.58
C MET A 18 7.06 -16.94 0.97
N GLY A 19 6.33 -17.60 0.06
CA GLY A 19 5.60 -18.83 0.37
C GLY A 19 4.33 -18.65 1.21
N ILE A 20 3.81 -17.42 1.31
CA ILE A 20 2.55 -17.09 2.00
C ILE A 20 1.34 -17.33 1.09
N GLY A 21 1.48 -16.99 -0.20
CA GLY A 21 0.51 -17.39 -1.24
C GLY A 21 -0.78 -16.58 -1.33
N LEU A 22 -0.72 -15.24 -1.19
CA LEU A 22 -1.85 -14.40 -1.61
C LEU A 22 -2.07 -14.53 -3.12
N ASN A 23 -3.31 -14.30 -3.54
CA ASN A 23 -3.73 -14.43 -4.93
C ASN A 23 -4.80 -13.40 -5.30
N GLN A 24 -5.25 -13.47 -6.55
CA GLN A 24 -6.23 -12.54 -7.11
C GLN A 24 -7.59 -12.57 -6.39
N GLY A 25 -8.00 -13.73 -5.86
CA GLY A 25 -9.24 -13.87 -5.10
C GLY A 25 -9.21 -13.11 -3.76
N ASP A 26 -8.04 -12.97 -3.15
CA ASP A 26 -7.88 -12.14 -1.95
C ASP A 26 -8.10 -10.66 -2.27
N LEU A 27 -7.58 -10.21 -3.42
CA LEU A 27 -7.79 -8.85 -3.92
C LEU A 27 -9.27 -8.59 -4.23
N GLU A 28 -9.95 -9.53 -4.89
CA GLU A 28 -11.39 -9.42 -5.15
C GLU A 28 -12.22 -9.36 -3.86
N THR A 29 -11.87 -10.18 -2.87
CA THR A 29 -12.51 -10.14 -1.54
C THR A 29 -12.32 -8.79 -0.85
N TRP A 30 -11.10 -8.24 -0.94
CA TRP A 30 -10.80 -6.91 -0.44
C TRP A 30 -11.58 -5.81 -1.17
N GLU A 31 -11.67 -5.86 -2.50
CA GLU A 31 -12.46 -4.90 -3.30
C GLU A 31 -13.94 -4.92 -2.91
N ASN A 32 -14.51 -6.11 -2.74
CA ASN A 32 -15.89 -6.28 -2.31
C ASN A 32 -16.13 -5.70 -0.92
N THR A 33 -15.16 -5.87 0.00
CA THR A 33 -15.23 -5.28 1.34
C THR A 33 -15.19 -3.76 1.26
N LEU A 34 -14.27 -3.18 0.48
CA LEU A 34 -14.20 -1.74 0.28
C LEU A 34 -15.48 -1.15 -0.30
N ALA A 35 -16.13 -1.85 -1.23
CA ALA A 35 -17.37 -1.40 -1.86
C ALA A 35 -18.54 -1.25 -0.86
N THR A 36 -18.43 -1.86 0.33
CA THR A 36 -19.43 -1.71 1.40
C THR A 36 -19.20 -0.49 2.30
N LEU A 37 -18.02 0.15 2.20
CA LEU A 37 -17.68 1.30 3.04
C LEU A 37 -18.34 2.58 2.52
N HIS A 38 -18.64 3.50 3.44
CA HIS A 38 -19.19 4.80 3.07
C HIS A 38 -18.18 5.59 2.23
N PRO A 39 -18.58 6.25 1.13
CA PRO A 39 -17.66 6.94 0.21
C PRO A 39 -16.86 8.07 0.87
N ASP A 40 -17.38 8.66 1.95
CA ASP A 40 -16.70 9.71 2.70
C ASP A 40 -15.71 9.18 3.75
N ASN A 41 -15.55 7.86 3.87
CA ASN A 41 -14.58 7.29 4.81
C ASN A 41 -13.15 7.61 4.37
N LEU A 42 -12.37 8.15 5.32
CA LEU A 42 -10.95 8.42 5.14
C LEU A 42 -10.12 7.36 5.88
N THR A 43 -9.08 6.85 5.23
CA THR A 43 -8.10 5.99 5.89
C THR A 43 -7.33 6.75 6.97
N SER A 44 -6.80 6.04 7.98
CA SER A 44 -6.01 6.66 9.06
C SER A 44 -4.86 7.52 8.52
N MET A 45 -4.09 6.98 7.57
CA MET A 45 -2.99 7.71 6.93
C MET A 45 -3.46 8.99 6.22
N CYS A 46 -4.63 8.99 5.58
CA CYS A 46 -5.20 10.20 4.98
C CYS A 46 -5.55 11.23 6.06
N GLN A 47 -6.13 10.79 7.18
CA GLN A 47 -6.43 11.67 8.31
C GLN A 47 -5.16 12.26 8.94
N ASP A 48 -4.06 11.50 9.02
CA ASP A 48 -2.77 12.00 9.47
C ASP A 48 -2.23 13.09 8.55
N VAL A 49 -2.32 12.90 7.22
CA VAL A 49 -1.95 13.91 6.23
C VAL A 49 -2.74 15.19 6.43
N LEU A 50 -4.07 15.09 6.55
CA LEU A 50 -4.96 16.24 6.75
C LEU A 50 -4.67 16.97 8.08
N ALA A 51 -4.26 16.23 9.11
CA ALA A 51 -3.90 16.78 10.40
C ALA A 51 -2.40 17.15 10.53
N ARG A 52 -1.62 17.07 9.44
CA ARG A 52 -0.16 17.32 9.43
C ARG A 52 0.62 16.51 10.47
N ARG A 53 0.21 15.26 10.71
CA ARG A 53 0.91 14.32 11.58
C ARG A 53 1.80 13.40 10.75
N LYS A 54 2.82 12.83 11.39
CA LYS A 54 3.59 11.72 10.83
C LYS A 54 2.65 10.55 10.53
N THR A 55 2.79 9.96 9.36
CA THR A 55 2.01 8.81 8.88
C THR A 55 2.71 7.49 9.21
N GLU A 56 2.03 6.39 8.88
CA GLU A 56 2.55 5.02 9.00
C GLU A 56 3.19 4.51 7.68
N VAL A 57 3.54 5.38 6.74
CA VAL A 57 4.00 4.96 5.40
C VAL A 57 5.26 4.08 5.43
N GLU A 58 6.16 4.27 6.41
CA GLU A 58 7.31 3.40 6.61
C GLU A 58 6.92 1.97 7.02
N MET A 59 5.87 1.82 7.83
CA MET A 59 5.38 0.50 8.26
C MET A 59 4.70 -0.25 7.10
N PHE A 60 4.04 0.48 6.19
CA PHE A 60 3.34 -0.11 5.04
C PHE A 60 4.25 -0.23 3.81
N SER A 61 4.29 0.79 2.96
CA SER A 61 5.08 0.74 1.72
C SER A 61 6.57 0.55 2.01
N GLY A 62 7.11 1.12 3.09
CA GLY A 62 8.50 0.90 3.49
C GLY A 62 8.81 -0.59 3.74
N ALA A 63 7.91 -1.32 4.42
CA ALA A 63 8.07 -2.75 4.64
C ALA A 63 7.99 -3.55 3.33
N VAL A 64 7.03 -3.22 2.45
CA VAL A 64 6.90 -3.87 1.13
C VAL A 64 8.16 -3.68 0.29
N ILE A 65 8.73 -2.47 0.27
CA ILE A 65 9.98 -2.17 -0.45
C ILE A 65 11.15 -2.97 0.12
N ALA A 66 11.28 -3.00 1.45
CA ALA A 66 12.36 -3.73 2.11
C ALA A 66 12.29 -5.25 1.82
N LEU A 67 11.09 -5.82 1.90
CA LEU A 67 10.83 -7.23 1.59
C LEU A 67 11.02 -7.51 0.09
N GLY A 68 10.59 -6.60 -0.79
CA GLY A 68 10.83 -6.69 -2.23
C GLY A 68 12.32 -6.80 -2.55
N ARG A 69 13.15 -5.94 -1.95
CA ARG A 69 14.62 -6.03 -2.09
C ARG A 69 15.17 -7.36 -1.57
N LEU A 70 14.69 -7.84 -0.43
CA LEU A 70 15.15 -9.09 0.19
C LEU A 70 14.83 -10.32 -0.68
N HIS A 71 13.64 -10.35 -1.29
CA HIS A 71 13.15 -11.49 -2.07
C HIS A 71 13.33 -11.33 -3.58
N GLY A 72 13.99 -10.25 -4.05
CA GLY A 72 14.20 -9.99 -5.47
C GLY A 72 12.91 -9.66 -6.24
N VAL A 73 11.89 -9.14 -5.57
CA VAL A 73 10.60 -8.76 -6.15
C VAL A 73 10.55 -7.24 -6.35
N PRO A 74 10.38 -6.72 -7.58
CA PRO A 74 10.29 -5.29 -7.83
C PRO A 74 9.00 -4.71 -7.25
N THR A 75 9.10 -3.56 -6.58
CA THR A 75 7.98 -2.85 -5.93
C THR A 75 7.86 -1.37 -6.36
N PRO A 76 7.94 -1.05 -7.67
CA PRO A 76 8.07 0.33 -8.14
C PRO A 76 6.91 1.24 -7.75
N VAL A 77 5.67 0.73 -7.69
CA VAL A 77 4.50 1.55 -7.33
C VAL A 77 4.49 1.82 -5.83
N ASN A 78 4.85 0.83 -5.00
CA ASN A 78 5.06 1.08 -3.56
C ASN A 78 6.20 2.07 -3.31
N GLU A 79 7.31 2.01 -4.06
CA GLU A 79 8.39 3.01 -3.99
C GLU A 79 7.88 4.41 -4.35
N GLN A 80 7.10 4.53 -5.42
CA GLN A 80 6.51 5.81 -5.82
C GLN A 80 5.60 6.38 -4.73
N TYR A 81 4.70 5.56 -4.18
CA TYR A 81 3.75 6.01 -3.16
C TYR A 81 4.44 6.37 -1.85
N TYR A 82 5.44 5.59 -1.44
CA TYR A 82 6.30 5.92 -0.31
C TYR A 82 6.91 7.31 -0.48
N ASN A 83 7.57 7.56 -1.61
CA ASN A 83 8.23 8.85 -1.87
C ASN A 83 7.24 10.03 -1.93
N LEU A 84 6.06 9.83 -2.51
CA LEU A 84 5.02 10.87 -2.56
C LEU A 84 4.55 11.25 -1.16
N ILE A 85 4.22 10.28 -0.31
CA ILE A 85 3.79 10.56 1.06
C ILE A 85 4.93 11.20 1.87
N LYS A 86 6.17 10.71 1.77
CA LYS A 86 7.33 11.35 2.41
C LYS A 86 7.53 12.80 1.96
N THR A 87 7.27 13.08 0.68
CA THR A 87 7.32 14.45 0.14
C THR A 87 6.23 15.31 0.78
N ILE A 88 4.99 14.82 0.85
CA ILE A 88 3.89 15.54 1.51
C ILE A 88 4.24 15.80 2.98
N GLU A 89 4.75 14.81 3.72
CA GLU A 89 5.18 14.96 5.11
C GLU A 89 6.26 16.02 5.30
N SER A 90 7.16 16.19 4.32
CA SER A 90 8.20 17.23 4.39
C SER A 90 7.67 18.66 4.24
N THR A 91 6.39 18.82 3.87
CA THR A 91 5.73 20.13 3.73
C THR A 91 4.92 20.57 4.95
N TYR A 92 4.83 19.73 5.97
CA TYR A 92 4.05 20.00 7.18
C TYR A 92 4.65 21.10 8.04
#